data_AF-A0A6L4AC94-F1
#
_entry.id   AF-A0A6L4AC94-F1
#
_cell.length_a   1.000
_cell.length_b   1.000
_cell.length_c   1.000
_cell.angle_alpha   90.00
_cell.angle_beta   90.00
_cell.angle_gamma   90.00
#
_symmetry.space_group_name_H-M   'P 1'
#
loop_
_entity.id
_entity.type
_entity.pdbx_description
1 polymer ?
#
loop_
_entity_poly.entity_id
_entity_poly.type
_entity_poly.pdbx_seq_one_letter_code
_entity_poly.pdbx_strand_id
1 'polypeptide(L)'
;MTIVKLIRTANQQFGVRARGGYRAYVAYQLDGRWPGATPDWDIRGDPIQAQVVMSDWIVLCPDCQDAIVAEPGEPFYCLNCQNEKNGGKARPVQFPDERTAIEQILLARFDPKTRNWSTETLDALRAENSEHGEAVE
;
A
#
# COMPACT_ATOMS: atom_id res chain seq x y z
N MET A 1 5.61 14.46 -22.84
CA MET A 1 5.37 14.23 -21.41
C MET A 1 5.76 12.79 -21.13
N THR A 2 6.94 12.56 -20.55
CA THR A 2 7.37 11.19 -20.21
C THR A 2 6.46 10.68 -19.11
N ILE A 3 5.70 9.61 -19.36
CA ILE A 3 4.98 8.91 -18.30
C ILE A 3 6.05 8.35 -17.38
N VAL A 4 6.20 8.90 -16.18
CA VAL A 4 7.10 8.34 -15.17
C VAL A 4 6.48 7.01 -14.72
N LYS A 5 7.07 5.89 -15.13
CA LYS A 5 6.68 4.56 -14.64
C LYS A 5 7.16 4.44 -13.19
N LEU A 6 6.24 4.38 -12.25
CA LEU A 6 6.52 4.25 -10.82
C LEU A 6 5.57 3.23 -10.20
N ILE A 7 6.08 2.46 -9.25
CA ILE A 7 5.26 1.84 -8.21
C ILE A 7 5.11 2.89 -7.11
N ARG A 8 3.89 3.26 -6.75
CA ARG A 8 3.66 4.42 -5.88
C ARG A 8 3.38 4.01 -4.45
N THR A 9 3.98 4.73 -3.51
CA THR A 9 3.53 4.77 -2.11
C THR A 9 2.46 5.84 -1.93
N ALA A 10 1.82 5.89 -0.76
CA ALA A 10 0.72 6.82 -0.50
C ALA A 10 1.14 8.27 -0.78
N ASN A 11 2.28 8.74 -0.27
CA ASN A 11 2.69 10.14 -0.43
C ASN A 11 3.07 10.53 -1.87
N GLN A 12 3.27 9.55 -2.75
CA GLN A 12 3.52 9.78 -4.17
C GLN A 12 2.23 9.96 -4.97
N GLN A 13 1.07 9.63 -4.40
CA GLN A 13 -0.21 9.82 -5.04
C GLN A 13 -0.69 11.28 -4.91
N PHE A 14 -1.19 11.84 -6.00
CA PHE A 14 -1.64 13.24 -6.04
C PHE A 14 -2.68 13.54 -4.96
N GLY A 15 -3.70 12.68 -4.81
CA GLY A 15 -4.78 12.88 -3.83
C GLY A 15 -4.29 12.92 -2.38
N VAL A 16 -3.28 12.10 -2.04
CA VAL A 16 -2.68 12.08 -0.70
C VAL A 16 -1.79 13.31 -0.51
N ARG A 17 -0.90 13.60 -1.48
CA ARG A 17 0.01 14.74 -1.43
C ARG A 17 -0.73 16.07 -1.33
N ALA A 18 -1.81 16.24 -2.10
CA ALA A 18 -2.63 17.45 -2.08
C ALA A 18 -3.31 17.70 -0.72
N ARG A 19 -3.35 16.69 0.16
CA ARG A 19 -3.89 16.79 1.53
C ARG A 19 -2.82 16.98 2.59
N GLY A 20 -1.54 17.06 2.22
CA GLY A 20 -0.44 17.20 3.17
C GLY A 20 0.14 15.86 3.65
N GLY A 21 -0.13 14.76 2.93
CA GLY A 21 0.45 13.44 3.20
C GLY A 21 -0.52 12.42 3.78
N TYR A 22 -0.03 11.21 4.02
CA TYR A 22 -0.82 10.02 4.35
C TYR A 22 -1.76 10.23 5.55
N ARG A 23 -1.26 10.68 6.70
CA ARG A 23 -2.10 10.85 7.91
C ARG A 23 -3.21 11.88 7.72
N ALA A 24 -2.91 13.00 7.05
CA ALA A 24 -3.88 14.05 6.78
C ALA A 24 -4.94 13.57 5.77
N TYR A 25 -4.54 12.77 4.78
CA TYR A 25 -5.46 12.09 3.89
C TYR A 25 -6.39 11.13 4.64
N VAL A 26 -5.87 10.31 5.55
CA VAL A 26 -6.68 9.37 6.35
C VAL A 26 -7.69 10.12 7.21
N ALA A 27 -7.26 11.14 7.94
CA ALA A 27 -8.15 11.95 8.78
C ALA A 27 -9.26 12.62 7.94
N TYR A 28 -8.92 13.16 6.77
CA TYR A 28 -9.90 13.75 5.85
C TYR A 28 -10.93 12.72 5.35
N GLN A 29 -10.50 11.52 4.98
CA GLN A 29 -11.40 10.48 4.50
C GLN A 29 -12.33 9.97 5.60
N LEU A 30 -11.82 9.85 6.83
CA LEU A 30 -12.63 9.46 7.99
C LEU A 30 -13.69 10.51 8.30
N ASP A 31 -13.32 11.78 8.42
CA ASP A 31 -14.28 12.86 8.72
C ASP A 31 -15.34 13.00 7.62
N GLY A 32 -14.95 12.85 6.35
CA GLY A 32 -15.88 12.90 5.22
C GLY A 32 -16.91 11.77 5.20
N ARG A 33 -16.59 10.61 5.78
CA ARG A 33 -17.49 9.45 5.86
C ARG A 33 -18.24 9.39 7.18
N TRP A 34 -17.58 9.77 8.26
CA TRP A 34 -18.03 9.68 9.65
C TRP A 34 -17.69 11.01 10.34
N PRO A 35 -18.59 12.02 10.31
CA PRO A 35 -18.29 13.35 10.84
C PRO A 35 -17.79 13.31 12.28
N GLY A 36 -16.60 13.88 12.51
CA GLY A 36 -15.94 13.89 13.82
C GLY A 36 -15.10 12.65 14.15
N ALA A 37 -15.06 11.63 13.29
CA ALA A 37 -14.13 10.51 13.46
C ALA A 37 -12.69 10.97 13.25
N THR A 38 -11.81 10.56 14.15
CA THR A 38 -10.37 10.86 14.06
C THR A 38 -9.57 9.58 14.23
N PRO A 39 -8.51 9.38 13.43
CA PRO A 39 -7.67 8.20 13.57
C PRO A 39 -6.83 8.28 14.85
N ASP A 40 -6.82 7.21 15.62
CA ASP A 40 -5.91 7.05 16.76
C ASP A 40 -4.60 6.41 16.29
N TRP A 41 -3.54 7.22 16.27
CA TRP A 41 -2.23 6.82 15.78
C TRP A 41 -1.36 6.07 16.80
N ASP A 42 -1.87 5.74 17.99
CA ASP A 42 -1.20 4.82 18.89
C ASP A 42 -1.09 3.44 18.21
N ILE A 43 0.14 2.93 18.05
CA ILE A 43 0.43 1.76 17.23
C ILE A 43 0.33 0.51 18.10
N ARG A 44 -0.62 -0.39 17.80
CA ARG A 44 -0.84 -1.65 18.52
C ARG A 44 -1.19 -2.81 17.60
N GLY A 45 -1.03 -4.02 18.13
CA GLY A 45 -1.42 -5.26 17.47
C GLY A 45 -0.39 -5.74 16.46
N ASP A 46 -0.78 -6.76 15.70
CA ASP A 46 0.11 -7.44 14.77
C ASP A 46 0.42 -6.59 13.52
N PRO A 47 1.65 -6.65 12.99
CA PRO A 47 2.01 -6.00 11.74
C PRO A 47 1.18 -6.52 10.56
N ILE A 48 0.80 -5.61 9.67
CA ILE A 48 0.16 -5.96 8.40
C ILE A 48 1.17 -5.83 7.27
N GLN A 49 1.25 -6.86 6.43
CA GLN A 49 2.12 -6.84 5.26
C GLN A 49 1.59 -5.88 4.20
N ALA A 50 2.48 -5.05 3.67
CA ALA A 50 2.23 -4.26 2.47
C ALA A 50 2.39 -5.15 1.23
N GLN A 51 1.62 -4.87 0.18
CA GLN A 51 1.67 -5.58 -1.10
C GLN A 51 1.57 -4.57 -2.25
N VAL A 52 2.00 -4.97 -3.45
CA VAL A 52 1.82 -4.15 -4.66
C VAL A 52 0.59 -4.63 -5.40
N VAL A 53 -0.33 -3.71 -5.70
CA VAL A 53 -1.47 -3.97 -6.57
C VAL A 53 -1.57 -2.85 -7.60
N MET A 54 -1.60 -3.21 -8.88
CA MET A 54 -1.71 -2.28 -10.01
C MET A 54 -0.76 -1.07 -9.92
N SER A 55 0.50 -1.30 -9.57
CA SER A 55 1.53 -0.26 -9.36
C SER A 55 1.35 0.63 -8.12
N ASP A 56 0.54 0.24 -7.13
CA ASP A 56 0.45 0.94 -5.85
C ASP A 56 0.81 0.00 -4.70
N TRP A 57 1.64 0.48 -3.77
CA TRP A 57 1.80 -0.15 -2.46
C TRP A 57 0.52 0.06 -1.66
N ILE A 58 -0.09 -1.04 -1.23
CA ILE A 58 -1.32 -1.05 -0.44
C ILE A 58 -1.19 -1.99 0.76
N VAL A 59 -2.10 -1.84 1.71
CA VAL A 59 -2.33 -2.76 2.82
C VAL A 59 -3.81 -3.15 2.83
N LEU A 60 -4.07 -4.44 3.06
CA LEU A 60 -5.42 -4.96 3.27
C LEU A 60 -5.72 -5.04 4.77
N CYS A 61 -6.86 -4.49 5.18
CA CYS A 61 -7.32 -4.62 6.57
C CYS A 61 -7.56 -6.10 6.92
N PRO A 62 -6.94 -6.67 7.97
CA PRO A 62 -7.19 -8.05 8.35
C PRO A 62 -8.64 -8.28 8.82
N ASP A 63 -9.32 -7.22 9.27
CA ASP A 63 -10.64 -7.32 9.92
C ASP A 63 -11.82 -7.17 8.94
N CYS A 64 -11.67 -6.36 7.89
CA CYS A 64 -12.74 -6.06 6.93
C CYS A 64 -12.32 -6.10 5.45
N GLN A 65 -11.05 -6.45 5.16
CA GLN A 65 -10.48 -6.61 3.82
C GLN A 65 -10.48 -5.34 2.95
N ASP A 66 -10.77 -4.16 3.52
CA ASP A 66 -10.64 -2.90 2.79
C ASP A 66 -9.17 -2.57 2.51
N ALA A 67 -8.90 -2.01 1.33
CA ALA A 67 -7.56 -1.74 0.83
C ALA A 67 -7.25 -0.25 0.91
N ILE A 68 -6.10 0.12 1.48
CA ILE A 68 -5.62 1.51 1.46
C ILE A 68 -4.17 1.56 1.00
N VAL A 69 -3.80 2.68 0.39
CA VAL A 69 -2.44 2.96 -0.03
C VAL A 69 -1.52 3.08 1.17
N ALA A 70 -0.30 2.55 1.06
CA ALA A 70 0.65 2.43 2.15
C ALA A 70 1.85 3.36 1.96
N GLU A 71 2.40 3.84 3.07
CA GLU A 71 3.61 4.66 3.09
C GLU A 71 4.65 4.03 4.01
N PRO A 72 5.91 3.85 3.56
CA PRO A 72 6.97 3.36 4.42
C PRO A 72 7.14 4.22 5.69
N GLY A 73 7.15 3.57 6.86
CA GLY A 73 7.26 4.24 8.15
C GLY A 73 5.96 4.79 8.73
N GLU A 74 4.84 4.71 8.00
CA GLU A 74 3.52 5.08 8.51
C GLU A 74 2.71 3.84 8.94
N PRO A 75 1.94 3.92 10.04
CA PRO A 75 1.08 2.83 10.45
C PRO A 75 -0.23 2.82 9.65
N PHE A 76 -0.91 1.68 9.63
CA PHE A 76 -2.19 1.49 8.95
C PHE A 76 -3.36 1.90 9.85
N TYR A 77 -4.30 2.66 9.29
CA TYR A 77 -5.61 2.90 9.89
C TYR A 77 -6.73 2.69 8.87
N CYS A 78 -7.65 1.76 9.14
CA CYS A 78 -8.71 1.42 8.20
C CYS A 78 -9.77 2.53 8.08
N LEU A 79 -10.06 2.96 6.85
CA LEU A 79 -11.08 3.96 6.54
C LEU A 79 -12.52 3.41 6.60
N ASN A 80 -12.66 2.09 6.68
CA ASN A 80 -13.95 1.40 6.69
C ASN A 80 -14.39 0.98 8.10
N CYS A 81 -13.59 0.13 8.78
CA CYS A 81 -13.93 -0.38 10.11
C CYS A 81 -13.27 0.39 11.26
N GLN A 82 -12.47 1.44 10.96
CA GLN A 82 -11.79 2.27 11.95
C GLN A 82 -10.93 1.46 12.95
N ASN A 83 -10.43 0.29 12.52
CA ASN A 83 -9.67 -0.64 13.35
C ASN A 83 -10.40 -1.05 14.66
N GLU A 84 -11.73 -1.15 14.66
CA GLU A 84 -12.53 -1.45 15.84
C GLU A 84 -12.05 -2.72 16.59
N LYS A 85 -11.74 -3.81 15.86
CA LYS A 85 -11.22 -5.06 16.45
C LYS A 85 -9.80 -4.92 17.04
N ASN A 86 -9.07 -3.87 16.69
CA ASN A 86 -7.79 -3.48 17.30
C ASN A 86 -7.97 -2.37 18.36
N GLY A 87 -9.18 -2.22 18.91
CA GLY A 87 -9.50 -1.18 19.90
C GLY A 87 -9.44 0.24 19.34
N GLY A 88 -9.68 0.40 18.03
CA GLY A 88 -9.59 1.70 17.35
C GLY A 88 -8.17 2.20 17.12
N LYS A 89 -7.15 1.37 17.37
CA LYS A 89 -5.73 1.76 17.29
C LYS A 89 -5.12 1.46 15.92
N ALA A 90 -4.21 2.31 15.47
CA ALA A 90 -3.41 2.05 14.26
C ALA A 90 -2.58 0.76 14.41
N ARG A 91 -2.34 0.07 13.29
CA ARG A 91 -1.53 -1.16 13.25
C ARG A 91 -0.18 -0.89 12.58
N PRO A 92 0.91 -1.54 12.99
CA PRO A 92 2.18 -1.42 12.28
C PRO A 92 2.03 -1.96 10.84
N VAL A 93 2.76 -1.37 9.90
CA VAL A 93 2.86 -1.87 8.52
C VAL A 93 4.27 -2.39 8.30
N GLN A 94 4.37 -3.60 7.76
CA GLN A 94 5.63 -4.19 7.37
C GLN A 94 5.77 -4.15 5.85
N PHE A 95 6.80 -3.46 5.38
CA PHE A 95 7.26 -3.55 4.00
C PHE A 95 8.34 -4.63 3.92
N PRO A 96 8.49 -5.32 2.77
CA PRO A 96 9.59 -6.24 2.56
C PRO A 96 10.93 -5.49 2.53
N ASP A 97 12.00 -6.11 3.05
CA ASP A 97 13.35 -5.54 3.02
C ASP A 97 13.85 -5.29 1.59
N GLU A 98 13.44 -6.17 0.67
CA GLU A 98 13.78 -6.14 -0.75
C GLU A 98 12.84 -5.29 -1.62
N ARG A 99 12.14 -4.32 -1.00
CA ARG A 99 11.17 -3.42 -1.66
C ARG A 99 11.64 -2.87 -3.00
N THR A 100 12.87 -2.34 -3.05
CA THR A 100 13.41 -1.76 -4.29
C THR A 100 13.61 -2.79 -5.40
N ALA A 101 14.00 -4.03 -5.05
CA ALA A 101 14.16 -5.10 -6.04
C ALA A 101 12.81 -5.55 -6.60
N ILE A 102 11.79 -5.68 -5.73
CA ILE A 102 10.40 -5.96 -6.14
C ILE A 102 9.91 -4.88 -7.11
N GLU A 103 10.07 -3.61 -6.75
CA GLU A 103 9.65 -2.48 -7.60
C GLU A 103 10.33 -2.52 -8.98
N GLN A 104 11.63 -2.84 -9.04
CA GLN A 104 12.36 -2.95 -10.30
C GLN A 104 11.83 -4.07 -11.20
N ILE A 105 11.62 -5.27 -10.65
CA ILE A 105 11.08 -6.42 -11.39
C ILE A 105 9.67 -6.12 -11.92
N LEU A 106 8.83 -5.47 -11.11
CA LEU A 106 7.48 -5.10 -11.52
C LEU A 106 7.48 -4.00 -12.60
N LEU A 107 8.40 -3.04 -12.54
CA LEU A 107 8.49 -1.96 -13.55
C LEU A 107 8.89 -2.46 -14.94
N ALA A 108 9.48 -3.64 -15.04
CA ALA A 108 9.73 -4.33 -16.30
C ALA A 108 8.42 -4.70 -17.02
N ARG A 109 7.32 -4.93 -16.27
CA ARG A 109 5.98 -5.18 -16.84
C ARG A 109 5.44 -3.93 -17.53
N PHE A 110 5.06 -4.05 -18.79
CA PHE A 110 4.61 -2.90 -19.58
C PHE A 110 3.29 -2.34 -19.04
N ASP A 111 2.30 -3.20 -18.80
CA ASP A 111 0.98 -2.81 -18.30
C ASP A 111 1.02 -2.59 -16.77
N PRO A 112 0.72 -1.37 -16.27
CA PRO A 112 0.63 -1.12 -14.83
C PRO A 112 -0.35 -2.03 -14.09
N LYS A 113 -1.38 -2.55 -14.75
CA LYS A 113 -2.39 -3.45 -14.15
C LYS A 113 -1.85 -4.83 -13.84
N THR A 114 -0.80 -5.26 -14.52
CA THR A 114 -0.16 -6.55 -14.26
C THR A 114 0.91 -6.44 -13.17
N ARG A 115 1.24 -5.25 -12.66
CA ARG A 115 2.22 -5.04 -11.60
C ARG A 115 1.65 -5.35 -10.22
N ASN A 116 1.67 -6.63 -9.86
CA ASN A 116 1.17 -7.14 -8.58
C ASN A 116 2.25 -7.99 -7.90
N TRP A 117 2.35 -7.88 -6.59
CA TRP A 117 3.24 -8.69 -5.74
C TRP A 117 2.66 -8.76 -4.34
N SER A 118 2.83 -9.87 -3.63
CA SER A 118 2.31 -10.01 -2.25
C SER A 118 3.32 -10.59 -1.26
N THR A 119 3.75 -11.84 -1.45
CA THR A 119 4.58 -12.58 -0.49
C THR A 119 5.61 -13.49 -1.15
N GLU A 120 5.60 -13.57 -2.48
CA GLU A 120 6.51 -14.44 -3.21
C GLU A 120 7.95 -13.89 -3.20
N THR A 121 8.92 -14.79 -3.26
CA THR A 121 10.35 -14.43 -3.35
C THR A 121 10.66 -13.72 -4.66
N LEU A 122 11.77 -12.97 -4.73
CA LEU A 122 12.24 -12.37 -5.98
C LEU A 122 12.40 -13.38 -7.13
N ASP A 123 12.89 -14.59 -6.85
CA ASP A 123 13.07 -15.63 -7.89
C ASP A 123 11.73 -16.13 -8.43
N ALA A 124 10.75 -16.33 -7.55
CA ALA A 124 9.38 -16.66 -7.95
C ALA A 124 8.75 -15.53 -8.79
N LEU A 125 8.95 -14.27 -8.39
CA LEU A 125 8.43 -13.11 -9.13
C LEU A 125 9.06 -12.99 -10.53
N ARG A 126 10.37 -13.26 -10.67
CA ARG A 126 11.05 -13.32 -11.97
C ARG A 126 10.57 -14.49 -12.83
N ALA A 127 10.33 -15.65 -12.22
CA ALA A 127 9.77 -16.81 -12.90
C ALA A 127 8.36 -16.48 -13.44
N GLU A 128 7.51 -15.86 -12.62
CA GLU A 128 6.17 -15.40 -13.04
C GLU A 128 6.25 -14.44 -14.25
N ASN A 129 7.15 -13.45 -14.21
CA ASN A 129 7.36 -12.56 -15.37
C ASN A 129 7.71 -13.36 -16.64
N SER A 130 8.63 -14.32 -16.51
CA SER A 130 9.10 -15.13 -17.62
C SER A 130 7.97 -15.99 -18.22
N GLU A 131 7.14 -16.61 -17.37
CA GLU A 131 5.98 -17.41 -17.77
C GLU A 131 4.92 -16.58 -18.51
N HIS A 132 4.75 -15.32 -18.12
CA HIS A 132 3.81 -14.39 -18.75
C HIS A 132 4.38 -13.62 -19.95
N GLY A 133 5.62 -13.89 -20.35
CA GLY A 133 6.28 -13.19 -21.46
C GLY A 133 6.58 -11.72 -21.17
N GLU A 134 6.62 -11.34 -19.89
CA GLU A 134 7.04 -10.02 -19.43
C GLU A 134 8.58 -9.95 -19.39
N ALA A 135 9.12 -8.74 -19.43
CA ALA A 135 10.57 -8.55 -19.26
C ALA A 135 11.00 -8.97 -17.84
N VAL A 136 12.15 -9.63 -17.74
CA VAL A 136 12.67 -10.18 -16.48
C VAL A 136 13.64 -9.21 -15.81
N GLU A 137 14.32 -8.37 -16.62
CA GLU A 137 15.25 -7.30 -16.23
C GLU A 137 15.29 -6.17 -17.28
#